data_AF-A0A359KQG8-F1
#
_entry.id   AF-A0A359KQG8-F1
#
_cell.length_a   1.000
_cell.length_b   1.000
_cell.length_c   1.000
_cell.angle_alpha   90.00
_cell.angle_beta   90.00
_cell.angle_gamma   90.00
#
_symmetry.space_group_name_H-M   'P 1'
#
loop_
_entity.id
_entity.type
_entity.pdbx_description
1 polymer ?
#
loop_
_entity_poly.entity_id
_entity_poly.type
_entity_poly.pdbx_seq_one_letter_code
_entity_poly.pdbx_strand_id
1 'polypeptide(L)'
;VGDQNFQQKCYRALDELKAGGTTILFVSHDANAVRAFCDRAALLSAGQLLDVGPAEDIVDHYQRLLHETEPRVSLLRVRPV
;
A
#
# COMPACT_ATOMS: atom_id res chain seq x y z
N VAL A 1 11.84 3.38 -12.96
CA VAL A 1 12.47 4.65 -13.40
C VAL A 1 13.26 5.22 -12.22
N GLY A 2 14.53 5.61 -12.42
CA GLY A 2 15.47 6.06 -11.38
C GLY A 2 16.44 4.96 -10.89
N ASP A 3 17.71 5.32 -10.62
CA ASP A 3 18.68 4.44 -9.98
C ASP A 3 18.45 4.32 -8.45
N GLN A 4 19.19 3.43 -7.78
CA GLN A 4 19.04 3.22 -6.34
C GLN A 4 19.30 4.48 -5.51
N ASN A 5 20.24 5.33 -5.94
CA ASN A 5 20.56 6.58 -5.25
C ASN A 5 19.41 7.59 -5.35
N PHE A 6 18.75 7.66 -6.51
CA PHE A 6 17.58 8.50 -6.70
C PHE A 6 16.40 8.01 -5.85
N GLN A 7 16.15 6.70 -5.80
CA GLN A 7 15.09 6.15 -4.94
C GLN A 7 15.32 6.48 -3.47
N GLN A 8 16.55 6.32 -2.97
CA GLN A 8 16.87 6.68 -1.58
C GLN A 8 16.63 8.17 -1.28
N LYS A 9 16.92 9.07 -2.23
CA LYS A 9 16.60 10.50 -2.07
C LYS A 9 15.10 10.74 -1.98
N CYS A 10 14.31 10.06 -2.83
CA CYS A 10 12.86 10.15 -2.78
C CYS A 10 12.29 9.65 -1.45
N TYR A 11 12.79 8.53 -0.94
CA TYR A 11 12.33 7.98 0.34
C TYR A 11 12.64 8.92 1.52
N ARG A 12 13.83 9.53 1.55
CA ARG A 12 14.15 10.55 2.56
C ARG A 12 13.18 11.74 2.51
N ALA A 13 12.86 12.22 1.31
CA ALA A 13 11.91 13.32 1.15
C ALA A 13 10.49 12.92 1.65
N LEU A 14 10.06 11.67 1.44
CA LEU A 14 8.79 11.17 1.98
C LEU A 14 8.80 11.13 3.51
N ASP A 15 9.90 10.69 4.12
CA ASP A 15 10.05 10.67 5.58
C ASP A 15 10.01 12.08 6.18
N GLU A 16 10.67 13.05 5.57
CA GLU A 16 10.62 14.46 5.98
C GLU A 16 9.20 15.04 5.90
N LEU A 17 8.47 14.76 4.80
CA LEU A 17 7.07 15.17 4.64
C LEU A 17 6.17 14.55 5.70
N LYS A 18 6.34 13.25 5.98
CA LYS A 18 5.59 12.52 7.01
C LYS A 18 5.87 13.09 8.39
N ALA A 19 7.14 13.35 8.73
CA ALA A 19 7.54 13.96 9.99
C ALA A 19 6.98 15.38 10.17
N GLY A 20 6.80 16.12 9.07
CA GLY A 20 6.13 17.43 9.04
C GLY A 20 4.60 17.38 9.20
N GLY A 21 4.00 16.19 9.37
CA GLY A 21 2.55 16.02 9.49
C GLY A 21 1.78 16.05 8.16
N THR A 22 2.49 15.94 7.03
CA THR A 22 1.86 15.89 5.71
C THR A 22 1.21 14.53 5.50
N THR A 23 -0.05 14.50 5.05
CA THR A 23 -0.70 13.26 4.61
C THR A 23 -0.19 12.85 3.23
N ILE A 24 0.26 11.61 3.10
CA ILE A 24 0.83 11.07 1.86
C ILE A 24 -0.06 9.92 1.36
N LEU A 25 -0.46 9.99 0.08
CA LEU A 25 -1.03 8.85 -0.63
C LEU A 25 0.08 8.18 -1.45
N PHE A 26 0.55 7.04 -0.97
CA PHE A 26 1.59 6.25 -1.64
C PHE A 26 0.98 5.05 -2.36
N VAL A 27 1.33 4.87 -3.64
CA VAL A 27 0.83 3.76 -4.48
C VAL A 27 2.03 3.00 -5.03
N SER A 28 2.11 1.71 -4.70
CA SER A 28 3.19 0.84 -5.14
C SER A 28 2.71 -0.61 -5.27
N HIS A 29 3.37 -1.36 -6.15
CA HIS A 29 3.24 -2.82 -6.22
C HIS A 29 4.31 -3.55 -5.39
N ASP A 30 5.30 -2.82 -4.88
CA ASP A 30 6.33 -3.33 -3.98
C ASP A 30 5.80 -3.37 -2.54
N ALA A 31 5.52 -4.59 -2.08
CA ALA A 31 5.07 -4.90 -0.73
C ALA A 31 6.00 -4.35 0.37
N ASN A 32 7.32 -4.39 0.17
CA ASN A 32 8.28 -3.94 1.19
C ASN A 32 8.25 -2.42 1.33
N ALA A 33 8.14 -1.70 0.21
CA ALA A 33 7.98 -0.26 0.23
C ALA A 33 6.68 0.16 0.93
N VAL A 34 5.57 -0.52 0.68
CA VAL A 34 4.30 -0.23 1.37
C VAL A 34 4.43 -0.45 2.88
N ARG A 35 5.02 -1.57 3.32
CA ARG A 35 5.28 -1.84 4.75
C ARG A 35 6.17 -0.78 5.40
N ALA A 36 7.18 -0.29 4.68
CA ALA A 36 8.14 0.66 5.22
C ALA A 36 7.56 2.07 5.39
N PHE A 37 6.74 2.54 4.44
CA PHE A 37 6.34 3.95 4.38
C PHE A 37 4.90 4.23 4.82
N CYS A 38 4.01 3.24 4.77
CA CYS A 38 2.58 3.44 5.03
C CYS A 38 2.18 2.98 6.43
N ASP A 39 1.33 3.75 7.11
CA ASP A 39 0.72 3.33 8.38
C ASP A 39 -0.51 2.45 8.13
N ARG A 40 -1.24 2.74 7.05
CA ARG A 40 -2.43 2.02 6.58
C ARG A 40 -2.36 1.82 5.08
N ALA A 41 -3.00 0.78 4.59
CA ALA A 41 -3.07 0.49 3.15
C ALA A 41 -4.49 0.08 2.73
N ALA A 42 -4.76 0.26 1.44
CA ALA A 42 -5.98 -0.15 0.76
C ALA A 42 -5.61 -1.14 -0.35
N LEU A 43 -6.23 -2.32 -0.33
CA LEU A 43 -6.01 -3.37 -1.32
C LEU A 43 -7.06 -3.27 -2.41
N LEU A 44 -6.61 -3.06 -3.64
CA LEU A 44 -7.46 -2.97 -4.82
C LEU A 44 -7.23 -4.18 -5.74
N SER A 45 -8.31 -4.70 -6.32
CA SER A 45 -8.25 -5.70 -7.38
C SER A 45 -9.37 -5.44 -8.39
N ALA A 46 -9.04 -5.44 -9.68
CA ALA A 46 -9.99 -5.19 -10.77
C ALA A 46 -10.89 -3.94 -10.57
N GLY A 47 -10.33 -2.87 -10.01
CA GLY A 47 -11.05 -1.63 -9.71
C GLY A 47 -11.94 -1.67 -8.47
N GLN A 48 -11.92 -2.76 -7.70
CA GLN A 48 -12.68 -2.93 -6.46
C GLN A 48 -11.77 -2.88 -5.24
N LEU A 49 -12.26 -2.26 -4.17
CA LEU A 49 -11.62 -2.28 -2.86
C LEU A 49 -11.91 -3.60 -2.15
N LEU A 50 -10.86 -4.39 -1.96
CA LEU A 50 -10.94 -5.68 -1.27
C LEU A 50 -10.81 -5.54 0.23
N ASP A 51 -9.91 -4.68 0.70
CA ASP A 51 -9.59 -4.56 2.12
C ASP A 51 -8.92 -3.21 2.45
N VAL A 52 -9.06 -2.74 3.70
CA VAL A 52 -8.38 -1.55 4.22
C VAL A 52 -8.04 -1.73 5.69
N GLY A 53 -6.79 -1.52 6.05
CA GLY A 53 -6.32 -1.78 7.41
C GLY A 53 -4.90 -1.28 7.65
N PRO A 54 -4.27 -1.74 8.75
CA PRO A 54 -2.83 -1.58 8.95
C PRO A 54 -2.06 -2.06 7.73
N ALA A 55 -0.99 -1.35 7.36
CA ALA A 55 -0.23 -1.69 6.15
C ALA A 55 0.34 -3.11 6.19
N GLU A 56 0.74 -3.58 7.37
CA GLU A 56 1.26 -4.93 7.59
C GLU A 56 0.25 -6.02 7.19
N ASP A 57 -0.95 -5.98 7.79
CA ASP A 57 -2.03 -6.94 7.52
C ASP A 57 -2.45 -6.96 6.04
N ILE A 58 -2.52 -5.77 5.43
CA ILE A 58 -2.93 -5.61 4.04
C ILE A 58 -1.87 -6.15 3.08
N VAL A 59 -0.59 -5.97 3.39
CA VAL A 59 0.49 -6.53 2.58
C VAL A 59 0.53 -8.06 2.71
N ASP A 60 0.26 -8.62 3.89
CA ASP A 60 0.09 -10.07 4.06
C ASP A 60 -1.11 -10.62 3.26
N HIS A 61 -2.21 -9.87 3.20
CA HIS A 61 -3.36 -10.22 2.36
C HIS A 61 -2.99 -10.15 0.86
N TYR A 62 -2.32 -9.09 0.43
CA TYR A 62 -1.84 -8.95 -0.95
C TYR A 62 -0.92 -10.10 -1.38
N GLN A 63 0.04 -10.48 -0.54
CA GLN A 63 0.97 -11.58 -0.83
C GLN A 63 0.23 -12.92 -0.97
N ARG A 64 -0.75 -13.21 -0.12
CA ARG A 64 -1.61 -14.41 -0.26
C ARG A 64 -2.35 -14.43 -1.59
N LEU A 65 -2.94 -13.30 -1.99
CA LEU A 65 -3.65 -13.20 -3.28
C LEU A 65 -2.74 -13.40 -4.49
N LEU A 66 -1.47 -12.97 -4.43
CA LEU A 66 -0.50 -13.21 -5.52
C LEU A 66 -0.12 -14.69 -5.66
N HIS A 67 -0.21 -15.46 -4.57
CA HIS A 67 0.12 -16.88 -4.55
C HIS A 67 -1.11 -17.79 -4.82
N GLU A 68 -2.32 -17.26 -4.65
CA GLU A 68 -3.57 -17.97 -4.96
C GLU A 68 -3.96 -17.79 -6.45
N THR A 69 -4.25 -18.91 -7.13
CA THR A 69 -4.53 -18.92 -8.59
C THR A 69 -5.93 -18.39 -8.94
N GLU A 70 -6.81 -18.13 -7.97
CA GLU A 70 -8.22 -17.74 -8.17
C GLU A 70 -8.67 -16.73 -7.08
N PRO A 71 -8.77 -15.42 -7.37
CA PRO A 71 -9.15 -14.44 -6.37
C PRO A 71 -10.65 -14.54 -6.04
N ARG A 72 -10.97 -15.01 -4.82
CA ARG A 72 -12.32 -14.89 -4.26
C ARG A 72 -12.51 -13.49 -3.69
N VAL A 73 -13.04 -12.58 -4.52
CA VAL A 73 -13.41 -11.23 -4.08
C VAL A 73 -14.63 -11.28 -3.17
N SER A 74 -14.41 -11.15 -1.86
CA SER A 74 -15.47 -10.88 -0.87
C SER A 74 -15.73 -9.37 -0.84
N LEU A 75 -16.93 -8.96 -1.22
CA LEU A 75 -17.35 -7.56 -1.30
C LEU A 75 -17.37 -6.89 0.09
N LEU A 76 -16.34 -6.12 0.42
CA LEU A 76 -16.37 -5.18 1.53
C LEU A 76 -17.02 -3.87 1.06
N ARG A 77 -18.27 -3.67 1.48
CA ARG A 77 -19.05 -2.48 1.17
C ARG A 77 -18.53 -1.33 2.03
N VAL A 78 -17.75 -0.42 1.43
CA VAL A 78 -17.36 0.84 2.10
C VAL A 78 -18.64 1.56 2.51
N ARG A 79 -18.86 1.71 3.82
CA ARG A 79 -19.95 2.54 4.31
C ARG A 79 -19.64 4.00 3.93
N PRO A 80 -20.51 4.68 3.16
CA PRO A 80 -20.37 6.11 2.99
C PRO A 80 -20.56 6.78 4.34
N VAL A 81 -19.74 7.80 4.60
CA VAL A 81 -19.87 8.71 5.76
C VAL A 81 -21.17 9.50 5.63
#